data_AF-A0A4Y7KDM6-F1
#
_entry.id   AF-A0A4Y7KDM6-F1
#
_cell.length_a   1.000
_cell.length_b   1.000
_cell.length_c   1.000
_cell.angle_alpha   90.00
_cell.angle_beta   90.00
_cell.angle_gamma   90.00
#
_symmetry.space_group_name_H-M   'P 1'
#
loop_
_entity.id
_entity.type
_entity.pdbx_description
1 polymer ?
#
loop_
_entity_poly.entity_id
_entity_poly.type
_entity_poly.pdbx_seq_one_letter_code
_entity_poly.pdbx_strand_id
1 'polypeptide(L)'
;MLLSKQAILTPEIGHCLDLRMTVPDQSLEEAEEGLGTHVRDLVNVKELIELESWRETQKALRKSSSLLKQDIYTIIQAKPGSERSLLRKLNSELFNSVTKLDYAARNQDSALVQECYGKIIVALDSMLSRL
;
A
#
# COMPACT_ATOMS: atom_id res chain seq x y z
N MET A 1 34.97 -49.82 16.70
CA MET A 1 33.59 -49.31 16.84
C MET A 1 33.68 -47.84 17.19
N LEU A 2 33.59 -46.94 16.20
CA LEU A 2 33.68 -45.49 16.37
C LEU A 2 32.54 -44.86 15.56
N LEU A 3 31.62 -44.22 16.28
CA LEU A 3 30.46 -43.49 15.78
C LEU A 3 30.91 -42.29 14.92
N SER A 4 30.49 -42.24 13.65
CA SER A 4 30.55 -41.02 12.86
C SER A 4 29.18 -40.34 12.89
N LYS A 5 29.05 -39.28 13.68
CA LYS A 5 27.90 -38.37 13.69
C LYS A 5 27.94 -37.53 12.41
N GLN A 6 26.96 -37.69 11.53
CA GLN A 6 26.74 -36.75 10.42
C GLN A 6 25.95 -35.54 10.94
N ALA A 7 26.60 -34.37 10.90
CA ALA A 7 25.97 -33.11 11.19
C ALA A 7 25.03 -32.73 10.04
N ILE A 8 23.75 -32.54 10.37
CA ILE A 8 22.74 -32.00 9.47
C ILE A 8 23.02 -30.49 9.37
N LEU A 9 23.50 -30.04 8.20
CA LEU A 9 23.58 -28.62 7.86
C LEU A 9 22.18 -28.15 7.48
N THR A 10 21.47 -27.55 8.42
CA THR A 10 20.26 -26.77 8.13
C THR A 10 20.68 -25.49 7.40
N PRO A 11 20.08 -25.15 6.25
CA PRO A 11 20.35 -23.88 5.61
C PRO A 11 19.75 -22.74 6.45
N GLU A 12 20.62 -21.85 6.91
CA GLU A 12 20.26 -20.55 7.48
C GLU A 12 19.34 -19.83 6.48
N ILE A 13 18.11 -19.55 6.90
CA ILE A 13 17.16 -18.75 6.11
C ILE A 13 17.69 -17.31 6.14
N GLY A 14 18.58 -17.00 5.20
CA GLY A 14 18.96 -15.64 4.91
C GLY A 14 17.70 -14.88 4.47
N HIS A 15 17.26 -13.92 5.27
CA HIS A 15 16.30 -12.92 4.84
C HIS A 15 16.93 -12.08 3.72
N CYS A 16 16.87 -12.60 2.49
CA CYS A 16 17.24 -11.84 1.31
C CYS A 16 16.25 -10.69 1.21
N LEU A 17 16.73 -9.47 1.47
CA LEU A 17 15.98 -8.26 1.20
C LEU A 17 15.81 -8.18 -0.32
N ASP A 18 14.66 -8.63 -0.81
CA ASP A 18 14.33 -8.64 -2.24
C ASP A 18 14.01 -7.20 -2.69
N LEU A 19 15.07 -6.43 -2.97
CA LEU A 19 15.01 -5.04 -3.42
C LEU A 19 14.76 -5.01 -4.94
N ARG A 20 13.61 -5.51 -5.41
CA ARG A 20 13.24 -5.44 -6.84
C ARG A 20 12.89 -4.00 -7.22
N MET A 21 13.84 -3.32 -7.87
CA MET A 21 13.78 -1.88 -8.17
C MET A 21 13.26 -1.52 -9.57
N THR A 22 12.80 -2.48 -10.40
CA THR A 22 12.31 -2.19 -11.77
C THR A 22 11.12 -3.07 -12.14
N VAL A 23 10.03 -2.42 -12.58
CA VAL A 23 8.70 -2.97 -12.96
C VAL A 23 8.09 -3.89 -11.89
N PRO A 24 6.85 -3.66 -11.43
CA PRO A 24 6.21 -4.63 -10.56
C PRO A 24 6.18 -5.99 -11.29
N ASP A 25 6.86 -7.01 -10.74
CA ASP A 25 6.70 -8.41 -11.17
C ASP A 25 5.27 -8.92 -10.92
N GLN A 26 4.44 -8.11 -10.26
CA GLN A 26 3.04 -8.39 -10.00
C GLN A 26 2.28 -8.49 -11.32
N SER A 27 1.71 -9.67 -11.55
CA SER A 27 0.75 -9.92 -12.61
C SER A 27 -0.53 -9.12 -12.40
N LEU A 28 -1.32 -8.97 -13.47
CA LEU A 28 -2.64 -8.34 -13.36
C LEU A 28 -3.54 -9.10 -12.37
N GLU A 29 -3.50 -10.43 -12.40
CA GLU A 29 -4.28 -11.30 -11.50
C GLU A 29 -3.92 -11.07 -10.02
N GLU A 30 -2.62 -11.09 -9.70
CA GLU A 30 -2.15 -10.80 -8.33
C GLU A 30 -2.53 -9.39 -7.86
N ALA A 31 -2.57 -8.41 -8.77
CA ALA A 31 -3.02 -7.05 -8.46
C ALA A 31 -4.52 -7.00 -8.18
N GLU A 32 -5.34 -7.69 -8.97
CA GLU A 32 -6.79 -7.74 -8.79
C GLU A 32 -7.17 -8.49 -7.50
N GLU A 33 -6.49 -9.61 -7.20
CA GLU A 33 -6.67 -10.36 -5.95
C GLU A 33 -6.24 -9.56 -4.72
N GLY A 34 -5.12 -8.84 -4.81
CA GLY A 34 -4.57 -8.03 -3.72
C GLY A 34 -5.39 -6.77 -3.42
N LEU A 35 -6.02 -6.18 -4.44
CA LEU A 35 -6.67 -4.87 -4.39
C LEU A 35 -7.64 -4.74 -3.22
N GLY A 36 -8.54 -5.71 -3.05
CA GLY A 36 -9.56 -5.67 -2.01
C GLY A 36 -8.99 -5.68 -0.58
N THR A 37 -7.89 -6.40 -0.39
CA THR A 37 -7.19 -6.46 0.91
C THR A 37 -6.46 -5.15 1.17
N HIS A 38 -5.70 -4.64 0.20
CA HIS A 38 -4.92 -3.42 0.39
C HIS A 38 -5.79 -2.15 0.52
N VAL A 39 -6.96 -2.13 -0.14
CA VAL A 39 -8.01 -1.12 0.09
C VAL A 39 -8.48 -1.14 1.54
N ARG A 40 -8.82 -2.32 2.07
CA ARG A 40 -9.31 -2.49 3.44
C ARG A 40 -8.25 -2.06 4.45
N ASP A 41 -7.00 -2.45 4.25
CA ASP A 41 -5.88 -2.07 5.10
C ASP A 41 -5.69 -0.55 5.14
N LEU A 42 -5.83 0.14 4.00
CA LEU A 42 -5.72 1.60 3.95
C LEU A 42 -6.90 2.28 4.68
N VAL A 43 -8.12 1.77 4.52
CA VAL A 43 -9.32 2.30 5.19
C VAL A 43 -9.24 2.12 6.71
N ASN A 44 -8.73 0.97 7.17
CA ASN A 44 -8.64 0.61 8.58
C ASN A 44 -7.59 1.43 9.36
N VAL A 45 -6.76 2.24 8.71
CA VAL A 45 -5.91 3.24 9.38
C VAL A 45 -6.73 4.19 10.25
N LYS A 46 -8.04 4.33 9.98
CA LYS A 46 -8.99 5.08 10.80
C LYS A 46 -8.92 4.73 12.29
N GLU A 47 -8.80 3.46 12.64
CA GLU A 47 -8.75 3.03 14.05
C GLU A 47 -7.55 3.65 14.77
N LEU A 48 -6.40 3.73 14.11
CA LEU A 48 -5.19 4.34 14.65
C LEU A 48 -5.30 5.87 14.73
N ILE A 49 -6.01 6.48 13.79
CA ILE A 49 -6.31 7.92 13.78
C ILE A 49 -7.22 8.27 14.96
N GLU A 50 -8.27 7.48 15.20
CA GLU A 50 -9.22 7.69 16.32
C GLU A 50 -8.55 7.52 17.68
N LEU A 51 -7.53 6.65 17.77
CA LEU A 51 -6.69 6.47 18.95
C LEU A 51 -5.53 7.49 19.05
N GLU A 52 -5.44 8.43 18.11
CA GLU A 52 -4.34 9.42 18.00
C GLU A 52 -2.94 8.78 18.04
N SER A 53 -2.84 7.54 17.57
CA SER A 53 -1.59 6.77 17.54
C SER A 53 -0.80 7.16 16.30
N TRP A 54 -0.20 8.35 16.31
CA TRP A 54 0.33 9.01 15.12
C TRP A 54 1.46 8.24 14.43
N ARG A 55 2.37 7.65 15.21
CA ARG A 55 3.51 6.89 14.66
C ARG A 55 3.04 5.60 13.99
N GLU A 56 2.08 4.94 14.61
CA GLU A 56 1.44 3.71 14.16
C GLU A 56 0.59 3.99 12.92
N THR A 57 -0.15 5.11 12.92
CA THR A 57 -0.88 5.64 11.78
C THR A 57 0.04 5.80 10.58
N GLN A 58 1.17 6.50 10.73
CA GLN A 58 2.14 6.66 9.63
C GLN A 58 2.69 5.31 9.15
N LYS A 59 3.01 4.39 10.06
CA LYS A 59 3.53 3.06 9.69
C LYS A 59 2.50 2.26 8.89
N ALA A 60 1.27 2.20 9.37
CA ALA A 60 0.17 1.48 8.72
C ALA A 60 -0.19 2.12 7.38
N LEU A 61 -0.28 3.45 7.32
CA LEU A 61 -0.55 4.21 6.11
C LEU A 61 0.52 3.98 5.04
N ARG A 62 1.81 4.10 5.37
CA ARG A 62 2.90 3.89 4.40
C ARG A 62 2.92 2.46 3.85
N LYS A 63 2.70 1.47 4.72
CA LYS A 63 2.64 0.06 4.29
C LYS A 63 1.45 -0.19 3.35
N SER A 64 0.24 0.13 3.80
CA SER A 64 -0.99 -0.11 3.04
C SER A 64 -1.02 0.67 1.72
N SER A 65 -0.64 1.95 1.75
CA SER A 65 -0.61 2.78 0.55
C SER A 65 0.44 2.34 -0.47
N SER A 66 1.60 1.85 -0.04
CA SER A 66 2.62 1.34 -0.97
C SER A 66 2.12 0.12 -1.74
N LEU A 67 1.48 -0.82 -1.05
CA LEU A 67 0.93 -2.03 -1.67
C LEU A 67 -0.23 -1.68 -2.60
N LEU A 68 -1.18 -0.87 -2.13
CA LEU A 68 -2.31 -0.43 -2.95
C LEU A 68 -1.85 0.34 -4.20
N LYS A 69 -0.81 1.17 -4.08
CA LYS A 69 -0.24 1.90 -5.22
C LYS A 69 0.30 0.97 -6.29
N GLN A 70 0.90 -0.14 -5.87
CA GLN A 70 1.43 -1.14 -6.78
C GLN A 70 0.28 -1.81 -7.54
N ASP A 71 -0.75 -2.31 -6.84
CA ASP A 71 -1.90 -2.96 -7.49
C ASP A 71 -2.57 -2.03 -8.50
N ILE A 72 -2.90 -0.81 -8.04
CA ILE A 72 -3.60 0.18 -8.86
C ILE A 72 -2.75 0.52 -10.09
N TYR A 73 -1.45 0.68 -9.94
CA TYR A 73 -0.57 0.97 -11.07
C TYR A 73 -0.57 -0.18 -12.09
N THR A 74 -0.45 -1.43 -11.62
CA THR A 74 -0.49 -2.62 -12.48
C THR A 74 -1.81 -2.70 -13.26
N ILE A 75 -2.95 -2.51 -12.57
CA ILE A 75 -4.27 -2.53 -13.20
C ILE A 75 -4.40 -1.40 -14.24
N ILE A 76 -3.97 -0.17 -13.92
CA ILE A 76 -3.98 0.97 -14.86
C ILE A 76 -3.18 0.64 -16.12
N GLN A 77 -2.02 -0.01 -15.99
CA GLN A 77 -1.19 -0.33 -17.16
C GLN A 77 -1.81 -1.41 -18.05
N ALA A 78 -2.71 -2.24 -17.52
CA ALA A 78 -3.47 -3.22 -18.31
C ALA A 78 -4.68 -2.59 -19.06
N LYS A 79 -5.19 -1.43 -18.63
CA LYS A 79 -6.36 -0.77 -19.26
C LYS A 79 -6.06 -0.20 -20.66
N PRO A 80 -7.09 0.05 -21.50
CA PRO A 80 -6.93 0.75 -22.78
C PRO A 80 -6.36 2.16 -22.61
N GLY A 81 -5.58 2.63 -23.59
CA GLY A 81 -4.91 3.93 -23.51
C GLY A 81 -5.84 5.13 -23.28
N SER A 82 -7.08 5.06 -23.77
CA SER A 82 -8.13 6.08 -23.59
C SER A 82 -8.54 6.28 -22.13
N GLU A 83 -8.48 5.24 -21.30
CA GLU A 83 -8.89 5.27 -19.89
C GLU A 83 -7.74 5.66 -18.96
N ARG A 84 -6.50 5.37 -19.36
CA ARG A 84 -5.31 5.57 -18.51
C ARG A 84 -5.11 7.01 -18.06
N SER A 85 -5.50 8.00 -18.87
CA SER A 85 -5.33 9.42 -18.50
C SER A 85 -6.18 9.77 -17.26
N LEU A 86 -7.47 9.40 -17.28
CA LEU A 86 -8.37 9.63 -16.15
C LEU A 86 -7.92 8.85 -14.91
N LEU A 87 -7.59 7.57 -15.08
CA LEU A 87 -7.17 6.72 -13.96
C LEU A 87 -5.86 7.20 -13.32
N ARG A 88 -4.90 7.69 -14.10
CA ARG A 88 -3.66 8.28 -13.55
C ARG A 88 -3.95 9.53 -12.75
N LYS A 89 -4.89 10.37 -13.19
CA LYS A 89 -5.32 11.56 -12.44
C LYS A 89 -5.91 11.17 -11.08
N LEU A 90 -6.86 10.23 -11.06
CA LEU A 90 -7.48 9.73 -9.82
C LEU A 90 -6.43 9.09 -8.89
N ASN A 91 -5.52 8.30 -9.45
CA ASN A 91 -4.40 7.73 -8.72
C ASN A 91 -3.52 8.80 -8.07
N SER A 92 -3.18 9.87 -8.81
CA SER A 92 -2.43 10.99 -8.24
C SER A 92 -3.21 11.72 -7.14
N GLU A 93 -4.51 11.96 -7.31
CA GLU A 93 -5.35 12.62 -6.29
C GLU A 93 -5.42 11.81 -4.99
N LEU A 94 -5.59 10.49 -5.09
CA LEU A 94 -5.58 9.57 -3.96
C LEU A 94 -4.25 9.63 -3.20
N PHE A 95 -3.13 9.38 -3.88
CA PHE A 95 -1.84 9.28 -3.21
C PHE A 95 -1.28 10.64 -2.76
N ASN A 96 -1.68 11.75 -3.39
CA ASN A 96 -1.40 13.08 -2.86
C ASN A 96 -2.08 13.31 -1.50
N SER A 97 -3.31 12.82 -1.33
CA SER A 97 -4.05 12.90 -0.06
C SER A 97 -3.41 12.02 1.01
N VAL A 98 -2.93 10.83 0.63
CA VAL A 98 -2.12 9.96 1.50
C VAL A 98 -0.86 10.66 2.00
N THR A 99 -0.08 11.29 1.10
CA THR A 99 1.13 12.03 1.48
C THR A 99 0.83 13.17 2.44
N LYS A 100 -0.27 13.90 2.23
CA LYS A 100 -0.71 14.97 3.13
C LYS A 100 -1.12 14.43 4.50
N LEU A 101 -1.83 13.30 4.56
CA LEU A 101 -2.17 12.65 5.82
C LEU A 101 -0.91 12.22 6.58
N ASP A 102 0.07 11.62 5.90
CA ASP A 102 1.35 11.23 6.51
C ASP A 102 2.07 12.42 7.16
N TYR A 103 2.06 13.58 6.49
CA TYR A 103 2.62 14.82 6.99
C TYR A 103 1.81 15.41 8.15
N ALA A 104 0.47 15.41 8.05
CA ALA A 104 -0.41 15.86 9.12
C ALA A 104 -0.25 15.03 10.39
N ALA A 105 -0.19 13.69 10.26
CA ALA A 105 0.07 12.77 11.37
C ALA A 105 1.45 12.99 11.99
N ARG A 106 2.49 13.29 11.18
CA ARG A 106 3.81 13.68 11.70
C ARG A 106 3.73 14.89 12.63
N ASN A 107 2.93 15.88 12.24
CA ASN A 107 2.76 17.13 12.97
C ASN A 107 1.67 17.06 14.06
N GLN A 108 1.00 15.91 14.19
CA GLN A 108 -0.12 15.69 15.12
C GLN A 108 -1.29 16.67 14.90
N ASP A 109 -1.47 17.13 13.66
CA ASP A 109 -2.57 18.02 13.27
C ASP A 109 -3.82 17.17 13.02
N SER A 110 -4.57 16.92 14.09
CA SER A 110 -5.77 16.05 14.06
C SER A 110 -6.81 16.56 13.05
N ALA A 111 -7.02 17.88 12.97
CA ALA A 111 -7.98 18.47 12.03
C ALA A 111 -7.59 18.17 10.57
N LEU A 112 -6.31 18.39 10.23
CA LEU A 112 -5.81 18.11 8.89
C LEU A 112 -5.75 16.61 8.59
N VAL A 113 -5.48 15.76 9.58
CA VAL A 113 -5.55 14.29 9.43
C VAL A 113 -6.97 13.87 9.04
N GLN A 114 -7.99 14.35 9.74
CA GLN A 114 -9.39 14.02 9.44
C GLN A 114 -9.81 14.52 8.05
N GLU A 115 -9.42 15.75 7.69
CA GLU A 115 -9.68 16.29 6.36
C GLU A 115 -9.03 15.43 5.25
N CYS A 116 -7.76 15.07 5.42
CA CYS A 116 -7.04 14.24 4.46
C CYS A 116 -7.62 12.83 4.39
N TYR A 117 -8.03 12.25 5.52
CA TYR A 117 -8.66 10.93 5.55
C TYR A 117 -9.99 10.94 4.77
N GLY A 118 -10.83 11.95 4.96
CA GLY A 118 -12.05 12.13 4.17
C GLY A 118 -11.77 12.22 2.66
N LYS A 119 -10.74 12.97 2.26
CA LYS A 119 -10.30 13.05 0.85
C LYS A 119 -9.81 11.72 0.31
N ILE A 120 -9.11 10.91 1.11
CA ILE A 120 -8.68 9.56 0.72
C ILE A 120 -9.90 8.69 0.42
N ILE A 121 -10.92 8.69 1.29
CA ILE A 121 -12.13 7.87 1.09
C ILE A 121 -12.86 8.25 -0.21
N VAL A 122 -13.06 9.54 -0.46
CA VAL A 122 -13.72 10.02 -1.69
C VAL A 122 -12.91 9.68 -2.95
N ALA A 123 -11.58 9.87 -2.90
CA ALA A 123 -10.70 9.56 -4.02
C ALA A 123 -10.65 8.04 -4.29
N LEU A 124 -10.69 7.22 -3.23
CA LEU A 124 -10.69 5.78 -3.33
C LEU A 124 -11.98 5.26 -3.97
N ASP A 125 -13.15 5.75 -3.55
CA ASP A 125 -14.44 5.42 -4.18
C ASP A 125 -14.48 5.83 -5.67
N SER A 126 -14.00 7.04 -5.96
CA SER A 126 -13.88 7.53 -7.34
C SER A 126 -12.97 6.66 -8.20
N MET A 127 -11.89 6.15 -7.62
CA MET A 127 -10.96 5.26 -8.31
C MET A 127 -11.55 3.87 -8.52
N LEU A 128 -12.12 3.26 -7.48
CA LEU A 128 -12.70 1.91 -7.52
C LEU A 128 -13.92 1.83 -8.45
N SER A 129 -14.70 2.90 -8.58
CA SER A 129 -15.82 2.95 -9.54
C SER A 129 -15.41 3.08 -11.00
N ARG A 130 -14.10 3.19 -11.29
CA ARG A 130 -13.52 3.34 -12.63
C ARG A 130 -12.53 2.23 -12.99
N LEU A 131 -12.06 1.47 -12.01
CA LEU A 131 -11.28 0.24 -12.21
C LEU A 131 -12.21 -0.89 -12.66
#